data_AF-A0A350P7J8-F1
#
_entry.id   AF-A0A350P7J8-F1
#
_cell.length_a   1.000
_cell.length_b   1.000
_cell.length_c   1.000
_cell.angle_alpha   90.00
_cell.angle_beta   90.00
_cell.angle_gamma   90.00
#
_symmetry.space_group_name_H-M   'P 1'
#
loop_
_entity.id
_entity.type
_entity.pdbx_description
1 polymer ?
#
loop_
_entity_poly.entity_id
_entity_poly.type
_entity_poly.pdbx_seq_one_letter_code
_entity_poly.pdbx_strand_id
1 'polypeptide(L)'
;MALICLLALYVGQVNAVWYEAKGQAIIMKGDKHSARKAATEEALKQALLFAGASINSVQQLTNGLLESEDITISSTGEVNQVELVDEVWHSDYVTVTIRADIFPKEQICKASEYTKQVASSYFSVANREHLLDGQIADFPAAFTRHLATLMDTHGTYAKLSYIAPYT
;
A
#
# COMPACT_ATOMS: atom_id res chain seq x y z
N MET A 1 -50.22 1.75 -20.32
CA MET A 1 -49.10 0.82 -20.59
C MET A 1 -47.82 1.53 -21.03
N ALA A 2 -47.86 2.60 -21.83
CA ALA A 2 -46.65 3.33 -22.26
C ALA A 2 -45.83 3.97 -21.11
N LEU A 3 -46.49 4.43 -20.03
CA LEU A 3 -45.80 5.05 -18.89
C LEU A 3 -44.92 4.07 -18.08
N ILE A 4 -45.26 2.78 -18.09
CA ILE A 4 -44.52 1.73 -17.36
C ILE A 4 -43.20 1.39 -18.09
N CYS A 5 -43.16 1.46 -19.42
CA CYS A 5 -41.93 1.27 -20.20
C CYS A 5 -40.91 2.40 -20.00
N LEU A 6 -41.36 3.63 -19.74
CA LEU A 6 -40.45 4.77 -19.58
C LEU A 6 -39.68 4.73 -18.25
N LEU A 7 -40.25 4.14 -17.20
CA LEU A 7 -39.55 3.93 -15.92
C LEU A 7 -38.53 2.79 -15.97
N ALA A 8 -38.68 1.81 -16.86
CA ALA A 8 -37.77 0.68 -16.99
C ALA A 8 -36.41 1.06 -17.63
N LEU A 9 -36.30 2.25 -18.23
CA LEU A 9 -35.05 2.75 -18.82
C LEU A 9 -34.13 3.44 -17.80
N TYR A 10 -34.57 3.59 -16.55
CA TYR A 10 -33.77 4.16 -15.47
C TYR A 10 -33.00 3.08 -14.69
N VAL A 11 -32.42 2.12 -15.40
CA VAL A 11 -31.54 1.12 -14.76
C VAL A 11 -30.16 1.75 -14.61
N GLY A 12 -29.84 2.21 -13.40
CA GLY A 12 -28.51 2.69 -13.06
C GLY A 12 -27.46 1.60 -13.34
N GLN A 13 -26.34 1.98 -13.93
CA GLN A 13 -25.18 1.11 -14.08
C GLN A 13 -24.61 0.85 -12.68
N VAL A 14 -24.83 -0.34 -12.14
CA VAL A 14 -24.16 -0.79 -10.92
C VAL A 14 -22.76 -1.24 -11.31
N ASN A 15 -21.75 -0.51 -10.87
CA ASN A 15 -20.36 -0.91 -11.04
C ASN A 15 -19.96 -1.78 -9.84
N ALA A 16 -19.77 -3.07 -10.07
CA ALA A 16 -19.06 -3.94 -9.14
C ALA A 16 -17.57 -3.89 -9.49
N VAL A 17 -16.72 -3.50 -8.54
CA VAL A 17 -15.28 -3.41 -8.73
C VAL A 17 -14.61 -4.34 -7.73
N TRP A 18 -13.77 -5.23 -8.25
CA TRP A 18 -12.90 -6.09 -7.44
C TRP A 18 -11.47 -5.57 -7.55
N TYR A 19 -10.74 -5.59 -6.45
CA TYR A 19 -9.36 -5.14 -6.39
C TYR A 19 -8.43 -6.34 -6.33
N GLU A 20 -7.49 -6.43 -7.26
CA GLU A 20 -6.45 -7.44 -7.26
C GLU A 20 -5.11 -6.80 -6.89
N ALA A 21 -4.40 -7.37 -5.93
CA ALA A 21 -3.13 -6.83 -5.43
C ALA A 21 -2.14 -7.95 -5.11
N LYS A 22 -0.85 -7.61 -5.15
CA LYS A 22 0.25 -8.53 -4.92
C LYS A 22 1.06 -8.11 -3.71
N GLY A 23 1.38 -9.04 -2.83
CA GLY A 23 2.25 -8.82 -1.68
C GLY A 23 3.43 -9.76 -1.70
N GLN A 24 4.54 -9.32 -1.11
CA GLN A 24 5.77 -10.09 -1.06
C GLN A 24 6.34 -10.08 0.35
N ALA A 25 6.87 -11.22 0.78
CA ALA A 25 7.56 -11.35 2.06
C ALA A 25 8.71 -12.34 2.02
N ILE A 26 9.77 -12.02 2.73
CA ILE A 26 11.00 -12.81 2.82
C ILE A 26 10.78 -14.00 3.77
N ILE A 27 11.31 -15.17 3.40
CA ILE A 27 11.23 -16.38 4.21
C ILE A 27 12.35 -16.34 5.27
N MET A 28 12.01 -15.91 6.48
CA MET A 28 12.97 -15.86 7.58
C MET A 28 13.12 -17.25 8.23
N LYS A 29 14.35 -17.77 8.28
CA LYS A 29 14.70 -19.03 8.98
C LYS A 29 13.89 -20.26 8.52
N GLY A 30 13.42 -20.26 7.27
CA GLY A 30 12.61 -21.34 6.72
C GLY A 30 11.14 -21.34 7.18
N ASP A 31 10.69 -20.33 7.91
CA ASP A 31 9.29 -20.19 8.33
C ASP A 31 8.42 -19.70 7.17
N LYS A 32 7.90 -20.66 6.40
CA LYS A 32 7.00 -20.41 5.28
C LYS A 32 5.65 -19.86 5.74
N HIS A 33 5.14 -20.27 6.89
CA HIS A 33 3.82 -19.85 7.34
C HIS A 33 3.80 -18.35 7.68
N SER A 34 4.80 -17.89 8.43
CA SER A 34 4.94 -16.45 8.74
C SER A 34 5.20 -15.62 7.49
N ALA A 35 6.00 -16.13 6.53
CA ALA A 35 6.23 -15.45 5.26
C ALA A 35 4.94 -15.31 4.44
N ARG A 36 4.15 -16.38 4.32
CA ARG A 36 2.84 -16.33 3.64
C ARG A 36 1.93 -15.30 4.30
N LYS A 37 1.80 -15.34 5.63
CA LYS A 37 0.99 -14.37 6.38
C LYS A 37 1.40 -12.93 6.08
N ALA A 38 2.70 -12.64 6.16
CA ALA A 38 3.24 -11.31 5.90
C ALA A 38 3.00 -10.87 4.44
N ALA A 39 3.12 -11.78 3.47
CA ALA A 39 2.86 -11.47 2.06
C ALA A 39 1.37 -11.19 1.81
N THR A 40 0.46 -11.96 2.40
CA THR A 40 -0.98 -11.71 2.31
C THR A 40 -1.36 -10.39 2.98
N GLU A 41 -0.77 -10.08 4.13
CA GLU A 41 -0.98 -8.81 4.83
C GLU A 41 -0.53 -7.62 3.97
N GLU A 42 0.63 -7.72 3.33
CA GLU A 42 1.14 -6.70 2.41
C GLU A 42 0.24 -6.54 1.18
N ALA A 43 -0.22 -7.64 0.59
CA ALA A 43 -1.13 -7.60 -0.55
C ALA A 43 -2.44 -6.87 -0.20
N LEU A 44 -2.99 -7.12 0.99
CA LEU A 44 -4.21 -6.47 1.46
C LEU A 44 -4.01 -4.98 1.76
N LYS A 45 -2.87 -4.60 2.34
CA LYS A 45 -2.52 -3.18 2.54
C LYS A 45 -2.49 -2.43 1.20
N GLN A 46 -1.92 -3.03 0.17
CA GLN A 46 -1.85 -2.44 -1.16
C GLN A 46 -3.24 -2.32 -1.81
N ALA A 47 -4.08 -3.36 -1.71
CA ALA A 47 -5.45 -3.32 -2.21
C ALA A 47 -6.27 -2.21 -1.56
N LEU A 48 -6.19 -2.07 -0.23
CA LEU A 48 -6.86 -1.03 0.53
C LEU A 48 -6.36 0.38 0.17
N LEU A 49 -5.05 0.55 0.06
CA LEU A 49 -4.44 1.82 -0.35
C LEU A 49 -4.94 2.24 -1.74
N PHE A 50 -5.02 1.31 -2.69
CA PHE A 50 -5.51 1.57 -4.04
C PHE A 50 -7.02 1.87 -4.06
N ALA A 51 -7.81 1.14 -3.27
CA ALA A 51 -9.25 1.35 -3.14
C ALA A 51 -9.63 2.64 -2.37
N GLY A 52 -8.65 3.36 -1.80
CA GLY A 52 -8.90 4.54 -0.96
C GLY A 52 -9.50 4.21 0.41
N ALA A 53 -9.41 2.94 0.82
CA ALA A 53 -9.88 2.44 2.09
C ALA A 53 -8.77 2.54 3.16
N SER A 54 -9.17 2.55 4.43
CA SER A 54 -8.30 2.61 5.59
C SER A 54 -7.53 1.32 5.81
N ILE A 55 -6.21 1.43 5.81
CA ILE A 55 -5.27 0.31 6.01
C ILE A 55 -5.33 -0.26 7.45
N ASN A 56 -5.85 0.49 8.42
CA ASN A 56 -5.99 0.04 9.81
C ASN A 56 -6.93 -1.18 9.94
N SER A 57 -7.78 -1.43 8.94
CA SER A 57 -8.68 -2.58 8.93
C SER A 57 -7.96 -3.93 8.85
N VAL A 58 -6.73 -3.97 8.30
CA VAL A 58 -5.94 -5.20 8.14
C VAL A 58 -5.52 -5.80 9.48
N GLN A 59 -5.21 -4.96 10.47
CA GLN A 59 -4.66 -5.41 11.77
C GLN A 59 -5.65 -6.21 12.61
N GLN A 60 -6.96 -6.01 12.42
CA GLN A 60 -7.99 -6.79 13.10
C GLN A 60 -8.22 -8.18 12.47
N LEU A 61 -7.86 -8.36 11.19
CA LEU A 61 -8.05 -9.62 10.46
C LEU A 61 -6.97 -10.68 10.80
N THR A 62 -5.79 -10.26 11.26
CA THR A 62 -4.65 -11.18 11.54
C THR A 62 -4.88 -12.15 12.70
N ASN A 63 -5.97 -12.01 13.47
CA ASN A 63 -6.32 -12.85 14.62
C ASN A 63 -7.42 -13.90 14.33
N GLY A 64 -8.03 -13.90 13.14
CA GLY A 64 -9.06 -14.89 12.76
C GLY A 64 -8.80 -15.65 11.45
N LEU A 65 -7.73 -15.31 10.72
CA LEU A 65 -7.48 -15.75 9.34
C LEU A 65 -6.62 -17.02 9.19
N LEU A 66 -6.15 -17.65 10.27
CA LEU A 66 -5.00 -18.58 10.22
C LEU A 66 -5.24 -19.99 10.76
N GLU A 67 -6.49 -20.43 10.88
CA GLU A 67 -6.79 -21.83 11.22
C GLU A 67 -7.46 -22.63 10.09
N SER A 68 -7.79 -22.04 8.93
CA SER A 68 -8.50 -22.77 7.86
C SER A 68 -8.01 -22.41 6.47
N GLU A 69 -7.84 -23.44 5.64
CA GLU A 69 -7.27 -23.41 4.28
C GLU A 69 -8.20 -22.75 3.23
N ASP A 70 -9.44 -22.43 3.60
CA ASP A 70 -10.41 -21.72 2.76
C ASP A 70 -10.59 -20.28 3.25
N ILE A 71 -9.81 -19.36 2.69
CA ILE A 71 -9.92 -17.93 3.01
C ILE A 71 -11.16 -17.37 2.29
N THR A 72 -12.34 -17.52 2.89
CA THR A 72 -13.54 -16.74 2.54
C THR A 72 -13.99 -16.02 3.79
N ILE A 73 -13.38 -14.86 4.07
CA ILE A 73 -13.60 -14.13 5.31
C ILE A 73 -14.17 -12.75 5.01
N SER A 74 -15.32 -12.49 5.63
CA SER A 74 -15.97 -11.18 5.66
C SER A 74 -15.81 -10.52 7.01
N SER A 75 -15.61 -9.20 6.99
CA SER A 75 -15.72 -8.24 8.10
C SER A 75 -14.40 -7.78 8.74
N THR A 76 -13.91 -6.66 8.24
CA THR A 76 -13.77 -5.43 9.06
C THR A 76 -13.96 -4.19 8.18
N GLY A 77 -14.96 -3.37 8.51
CA GLY A 77 -15.11 -1.98 8.07
C GLY A 77 -15.40 -1.73 6.59
N GLU A 78 -14.41 -2.01 5.73
CA GLU A 78 -14.36 -1.67 4.30
C GLU A 78 -14.00 -2.86 3.41
N VAL A 79 -13.58 -4.00 3.96
CA VAL A 79 -13.29 -5.23 3.19
C VAL A 79 -14.39 -6.26 3.44
N ASN A 80 -15.08 -6.67 2.38
CA ASN A 80 -16.19 -7.61 2.42
C ASN A 80 -15.76 -9.06 2.19
N GLN A 81 -14.84 -9.30 1.26
CA GLN A 81 -14.36 -10.64 0.95
C GLN A 81 -12.92 -10.55 0.45
N VAL A 82 -12.07 -11.51 0.84
CA VAL A 82 -10.72 -11.67 0.31
C VAL A 82 -10.56 -13.12 -0.15
N GLU A 83 -9.98 -13.31 -1.32
CA GLU A 83 -9.67 -14.59 -1.94
C GLU A 83 -8.18 -14.64 -2.31
N LEU A 84 -7.53 -15.78 -2.08
CA LEU A 84 -6.17 -16.05 -2.56
C LEU A 84 -6.25 -16.52 -4.00
N VAL A 85 -5.76 -15.72 -4.94
CA VAL A 85 -5.79 -16.05 -6.38
C VAL A 85 -4.58 -16.87 -6.78
N ASP A 86 -3.41 -16.49 -6.27
CA ASP A 86 -2.14 -17.11 -6.65
C ASP A 86 -1.12 -17.00 -5.52
N GLU A 87 -0.24 -18.00 -5.44
CA GLU A 87 0.84 -18.07 -4.47
C GLU A 87 2.07 -18.68 -5.13
N VAL A 88 3.12 -17.87 -5.32
CA VAL A 88 4.36 -18.26 -5.97
C VAL A 88 5.49 -18.25 -4.95
N TRP A 89 6.07 -19.43 -4.71
CA TRP A 89 7.22 -19.61 -3.85
C TRP A 89 8.52 -19.45 -4.63
N HIS A 90 9.36 -18.53 -4.18
CA HIS A 90 10.76 -18.44 -4.59
C HIS A 90 11.67 -18.96 -3.48
N SER A 91 12.96 -19.08 -3.76
CA SER A 91 13.95 -19.59 -2.80
C SER A 91 14.01 -18.76 -1.51
N ASP A 92 13.89 -17.43 -1.62
CA ASP A 92 14.12 -16.50 -0.52
C ASP A 92 12.87 -15.69 -0.10
N TYR A 93 11.82 -15.69 -0.90
CA TYR A 93 10.59 -14.94 -0.66
C TYR A 93 9.36 -15.63 -1.26
N VAL A 94 8.18 -15.24 -0.80
CA VAL A 94 6.90 -15.67 -1.36
C VAL A 94 6.17 -14.46 -1.92
N THR A 95 5.53 -14.65 -3.09
CA THR A 95 4.63 -13.66 -3.69
C THR A 95 3.22 -14.19 -3.62
N VAL A 96 2.31 -13.41 -3.04
CA VAL A 96 0.90 -13.74 -2.89
C VAL A 96 0.07 -12.74 -3.69
N THR A 97 -0.85 -13.23 -4.51
CA THR A 97 -1.86 -12.42 -5.19
C THR A 97 -3.21 -12.65 -4.55
N ILE A 98 -3.85 -11.58 -4.08
CA ILE A 98 -5.21 -11.63 -3.54
C ILE A 98 -6.19 -10.88 -4.44
N ARG A 99 -7.45 -11.28 -4.37
CA ARG A 99 -8.59 -10.51 -4.84
C ARG A 99 -9.44 -10.11 -3.64
N ALA A 100 -9.81 -8.84 -3.56
CA ALA A 100 -10.60 -8.31 -2.47
C ALA A 100 -11.79 -7.47 -2.96
N ASP A 101 -12.93 -7.64 -2.31
CA ASP A 101 -14.10 -6.79 -2.44
C ASP A 101 -14.02 -5.68 -1.38
N ILE A 102 -13.84 -4.43 -1.82
CA ILE A 102 -13.56 -3.29 -0.94
C ILE A 102 -14.56 -2.17 -1.19
N PHE A 103 -15.31 -1.82 -0.14
CA PHE A 103 -16.22 -0.68 -0.10
C PHE A 103 -15.66 0.37 0.87
N PRO A 104 -14.94 1.39 0.38
CA PRO A 104 -14.42 2.44 1.23
C PRO A 104 -15.58 3.22 1.86
N LYS A 105 -15.49 3.53 3.15
CA LYS A 105 -16.44 4.44 3.80
C LYS A 105 -16.08 5.86 3.41
N GLU A 106 -17.08 6.74 3.28
CA GLU A 106 -16.84 8.16 3.02
C GLU A 106 -15.87 8.75 4.05
N GLN A 107 -14.71 9.21 3.56
CA GLN A 107 -13.60 9.63 4.41
C GLN A 107 -13.90 10.97 5.08
N ILE A 108 -14.11 10.95 6.40
CA ILE A 108 -13.77 12.09 7.26
C ILE A 108 -12.25 12.04 7.42
N CYS A 109 -11.51 13.02 6.90
CA CYS A 109 -10.04 13.15 6.96
C CYS A 109 -9.42 12.64 8.28
N LYS A 110 -9.13 11.34 8.33
CA LYS A 110 -8.33 10.71 9.38
C LYS A 110 -7.04 10.29 8.71
N ALA A 111 -5.94 10.91 9.14
CA ALA A 111 -4.62 10.47 8.74
C ALA A 111 -4.48 8.99 9.14
N SER A 112 -4.18 8.13 8.17
CA SER A 112 -3.90 6.72 8.43
C SER A 112 -2.69 6.61 9.37
N GLU A 113 -2.74 5.71 10.36
CA GLU A 113 -1.61 5.44 11.26
C GLU A 113 -0.43 4.78 10.52
N TYR A 114 -0.62 4.41 9.26
CA TYR A 114 0.43 3.87 8.40
C TYR A 114 1.32 4.99 7.84
N THR A 115 2.62 4.93 8.15
CA THR A 115 3.61 5.87 7.61
C THR A 115 3.85 5.64 6.12
N LYS A 116 3.51 6.65 5.31
CA LYS A 116 3.74 6.63 3.87
C LYS A 116 5.24 6.62 3.56
N GLN A 117 5.68 5.65 2.77
CA GLN A 117 7.05 5.61 2.27
C GLN A 117 7.15 6.52 1.04
N VAL A 118 7.99 7.54 1.11
CA VAL A 118 8.28 8.44 -0.02
C VAL A 118 9.66 8.08 -0.57
N ALA A 119 9.78 8.10 -1.89
CA ALA A 119 11.06 7.97 -2.59
C ALA A 119 11.38 9.30 -3.30
N SER A 120 12.66 9.70 -3.28
CA SER A 120 13.16 10.88 -3.97
C SER A 120 14.52 10.60 -4.57
N SER A 121 14.94 11.35 -5.59
CA SER A 121 16.36 11.44 -5.92
C SER A 121 17.05 12.44 -4.99
N TYR A 122 18.37 12.53 -5.11
CA TYR A 122 19.08 13.70 -4.62
C TYR A 122 18.52 14.99 -5.27
N PHE A 123 18.39 16.04 -4.46
CA PHE A 123 17.90 17.34 -4.91
C PHE A 123 18.98 18.05 -5.72
N SER A 124 18.69 18.36 -6.98
CA SER A 124 19.64 19.05 -7.85
C SER A 124 19.70 20.55 -7.54
N VAL A 125 20.90 21.12 -7.59
CA VAL A 125 21.11 22.57 -7.60
C VAL A 125 21.11 23.05 -9.04
N ALA A 126 20.24 24.00 -9.37
CA ALA A 126 20.07 24.50 -10.75
C ALA A 126 21.39 25.00 -11.36
N ASN A 127 22.15 25.79 -10.58
CA ASN A 127 23.45 26.33 -11.00
C ASN A 127 24.56 25.71 -10.15
N ARG A 128 25.26 24.71 -10.70
CA ARG A 128 26.37 24.04 -9.98
C ARG A 128 27.55 24.96 -9.68
N GLU A 129 27.72 26.04 -10.45
CA GLU A 129 28.77 27.04 -10.22
C GLU A 129 28.66 27.71 -8.84
N HIS A 130 27.45 27.80 -8.28
CA HIS A 130 27.24 28.37 -6.94
C HIS A 130 27.81 27.48 -5.83
N LEU A 131 28.15 26.22 -6.11
CA LEU A 131 28.74 25.29 -5.15
C LEU A 131 30.27 25.38 -5.11
N LEU A 132 30.88 26.10 -6.06
CA LEU A 132 32.32 26.29 -6.13
C LEU A 132 32.81 27.20 -5.01
N ASP A 133 32.04 28.26 -4.75
CA ASP A 133 32.29 29.13 -3.61
C ASP A 133 31.98 28.36 -2.31
N GLY A 134 32.98 28.25 -1.43
CA GLY A 134 32.91 27.39 -0.24
C GLY A 134 33.10 25.88 -0.50
N GLN A 135 33.35 25.43 -1.73
CA GLN A 135 33.65 24.03 -2.08
C GLN A 135 32.60 23.01 -1.61
N ILE A 136 31.31 23.38 -1.68
CA ILE A 136 30.19 22.59 -1.17
C ILE A 136 29.55 21.68 -2.25
N ALA A 137 30.37 20.96 -3.00
CA ALA A 137 29.89 20.07 -4.08
C ALA A 137 28.89 18.99 -3.59
N ASP A 138 29.05 18.53 -2.35
CA ASP A 138 28.20 17.50 -1.74
C ASP A 138 26.89 18.06 -1.13
N PHE A 139 26.64 19.37 -1.22
CA PHE A 139 25.45 20.01 -0.65
C PHE A 139 24.13 19.34 -1.06
N PRO A 140 23.86 19.02 -2.35
CA PRO A 140 22.70 18.23 -2.77
C PRO A 140 22.45 16.97 -1.95
N ALA A 141 23.52 16.20 -1.72
CA ALA A 141 23.43 14.94 -1.02
C ALA A 141 23.25 15.14 0.49
N ALA A 142 23.98 16.09 1.08
CA ALA A 142 23.85 16.45 2.48
C ALA A 142 22.43 16.98 2.79
N PHE A 143 21.90 17.87 1.96
CA PHE A 143 20.55 18.42 2.09
C PHE A 143 19.49 17.32 2.03
N THR A 144 19.55 16.45 1.03
CA THR A 144 18.56 15.37 0.86
C THR A 144 18.57 14.41 2.05
N ARG A 145 19.77 14.05 2.57
CA ARG A 145 19.90 13.21 3.76
C ARG A 145 19.36 13.92 5.01
N HIS A 146 19.67 15.20 5.18
CA HIS A 146 19.17 15.97 6.31
C HIS A 146 17.65 16.09 6.30
N LEU A 147 17.06 16.32 5.12
CA LEU A 147 15.61 16.30 4.93
C LEU A 147 15.02 14.93 5.28
N ALA A 148 15.67 13.83 4.87
CA ALA A 148 15.24 12.48 5.22
C ALA A 148 15.18 12.30 6.75
N THR A 149 16.22 12.75 7.46
CA THR A 149 16.27 12.73 8.93
C THR A 149 15.17 13.57 9.54
N LEU A 150 14.95 14.80 9.06
CA LEU A 150 13.88 15.66 9.57
C LEU A 150 12.48 15.05 9.34
N MET A 151 12.26 14.41 8.21
CA MET A 151 11.01 13.70 7.93
C MET A 151 10.83 12.47 8.82
N ASP A 152 11.90 11.76 9.15
CA ASP A 152 11.84 10.61 10.06
C ASP A 152 11.60 11.03 11.52
N THR A 153 12.21 12.13 11.97
CA THR A 153 12.08 12.61 13.36
C THR A 153 10.81 13.42 13.62
N HIS A 154 10.34 14.19 12.64
CA HIS A 154 9.20 15.11 12.81
C HIS A 154 7.97 14.71 11.99
N GLY A 155 8.11 13.84 10.99
CA GLY A 155 6.99 13.39 10.17
C GLY A 155 6.17 12.33 10.89
N THR A 156 4.88 12.60 11.12
CA THR A 156 3.97 11.63 11.75
C THR A 156 3.47 10.57 10.77
N TYR A 157 3.28 10.94 9.49
CA TYR A 157 2.56 10.11 8.52
C TYR A 157 3.32 9.86 7.21
N ALA A 158 4.54 10.37 7.07
CA ALA A 158 5.36 10.18 5.87
C ALA A 158 6.85 10.22 6.20
N LYS A 159 7.63 9.34 5.58
CA LYS A 159 9.09 9.30 5.71
C LYS A 159 9.76 9.11 4.35
N LEU A 160 10.93 9.72 4.18
CA LEU A 160 11.73 9.52 2.96
C LEU A 160 12.56 8.24 3.11
N SER A 161 12.09 7.15 2.50
CA SER A 161 12.61 5.79 2.72
C SER A 161 13.67 5.37 1.72
N TYR A 162 13.68 6.01 0.55
CA TYR A 162 14.60 5.68 -0.53
C TYR A 162 15.11 6.94 -1.21
N ILE A 163 16.43 7.03 -1.38
CA ILE A 163 17.11 8.10 -2.11
C ILE A 163 17.81 7.49 -3.31
N ALA A 164 17.32 7.77 -4.51
CA ALA A 164 17.93 7.30 -5.74
C ALA A 164 19.24 8.06 -6.05
N PRO A 165 20.32 7.38 -6.47
CA PRO A 165 21.53 8.04 -6.94
C PRO A 165 21.26 8.79 -8.25
N TYR A 166 22.06 9.83 -8.52
CA TYR A 166 22.08 10.43 -9.86
C TYR A 166 22.58 9.38 -10.85
N THR A 167 21.74 9.03 -11.82
CA THR A 167 22.15 8.29 -13.01
C THR A 167 22.63 9.26 -14.08
#